data_AF-A0A9D0IBK0-F1
#
_entry.id   AF-A0A9D0IBK0-F1
#
_cell.length_a   1.000
_cell.length_b   1.000
_cell.length_c   1.000
_cell.angle_alpha   90.00
_cell.angle_beta   90.00
_cell.angle_gamma   90.00
#
_symmetry.space_group_name_H-M   'P 1'
#
loop_
_entity.id
_entity.type
_entity.pdbx_description
1 polymer ?
#
loop_
_entity_poly.entity_id
_entity_poly.type
_entity_poly.pdbx_seq_one_letter_code
_entity_poly.pdbx_strand_id
1 'polypeptide(L)'
;MTTQRSRRWIALGGLVTIALIAMVAGLARRGQPSASPPPSPVPIVLQTATPRPSPTPLPTPPPVGYTPVPPDTVPALVIQRSPEAGRELPLDGTIELVFDRPMDPQTVEAALRFYPPVEGTLRWVDRRTLRFRPSTPLQRGAVYDLVLTQAARAADG
;
A
#
# COMPACT_ATOMS: atom_id res chain seq x y z
N MET A 1 -30.38 49.00 -6.33
CA MET A 1 -29.35 48.70 -5.29
C MET A 1 -28.12 48.10 -5.96
N THR A 2 -26.94 48.30 -5.38
CA THR A 2 -25.64 47.59 -5.61
C THR A 2 -25.50 46.74 -6.89
N THR A 3 -24.83 47.22 -7.94
CA THR A 3 -23.35 47.31 -8.11
C THR A 3 -22.69 45.98 -8.50
N GLN A 4 -22.47 45.80 -9.81
CA GLN A 4 -21.55 44.82 -10.40
C GLN A 4 -20.37 45.58 -11.01
N ARG A 5 -19.13 45.33 -10.56
CA ARG A 5 -17.95 46.14 -10.96
C ARG A 5 -16.75 45.32 -11.43
N SER A 6 -16.88 44.70 -12.60
CA SER A 6 -15.76 44.17 -13.37
C SER A 6 -14.81 45.29 -13.82
N ARG A 7 -13.48 45.11 -13.69
CA ARG A 7 -12.46 46.08 -14.12
C ARG A 7 -11.25 45.33 -14.70
N ARG A 8 -10.80 45.68 -15.92
CA ARG A 8 -9.70 45.05 -16.69
C ARG A 8 -8.60 46.08 -17.06
N TRP A 9 -7.52 45.63 -17.71
CA TRP A 9 -6.22 46.34 -17.99
C TRP A 9 -5.37 46.58 -16.71
N ILE A 10 -4.06 46.88 -16.72
CA ILE A 10 -2.99 47.16 -17.73
C ILE A 10 -1.81 46.22 -17.34
N ALA A 11 -1.14 45.40 -18.17
CA ALA A 11 -0.26 45.59 -19.36
C ALA A 11 1.18 46.15 -19.08
N LEU A 12 2.18 45.69 -19.86
CA LEU A 12 3.66 45.86 -19.74
C LEU A 12 4.32 45.12 -18.54
N GLY A 13 5.60 44.68 -18.57
CA GLY A 13 6.53 44.46 -19.70
C GLY A 13 8.04 44.71 -19.39
N GLY A 14 8.96 43.82 -19.82
CA GLY A 14 10.39 44.15 -20.07
C GLY A 14 11.50 43.48 -19.22
N LEU A 15 12.70 43.34 -19.80
CA LEU A 15 13.95 42.70 -19.31
C LEU A 15 15.15 43.64 -19.62
N VAL A 16 16.36 43.52 -19.01
CA VAL A 16 17.75 43.89 -19.52
C VAL A 16 18.83 44.04 -18.37
N THR A 17 20.13 44.22 -18.73
CA THR A 17 21.41 43.72 -18.12
C THR A 17 22.60 44.72 -18.23
N ILE A 18 23.81 44.67 -17.58
CA ILE A 18 24.43 43.96 -16.42
C ILE A 18 25.93 44.42 -16.20
N ALA A 19 26.57 44.08 -15.06
CA ALA A 19 28.03 43.86 -14.79
C ALA A 19 29.02 45.00 -14.34
N LEU A 20 30.02 44.60 -13.52
CA LEU A 20 31.34 45.20 -13.17
C LEU A 20 32.17 44.14 -12.34
N ILE A 21 33.50 43.94 -12.29
CA ILE A 21 34.78 44.58 -12.74
C ILE A 21 35.39 45.61 -11.74
N ALA A 22 36.70 45.65 -11.38
CA ALA A 22 37.83 44.67 -11.26
C ALA A 22 39.07 45.32 -10.53
N MET A 23 40.01 44.57 -9.91
CA MET A 23 41.29 45.10 -9.34
C MET A 23 42.38 44.01 -9.08
N VAL A 24 43.70 44.35 -9.02
CA VAL A 24 44.85 43.39 -8.92
C VAL A 24 46.15 43.99 -8.28
N ALA A 25 47.06 43.14 -7.77
CA ALA A 25 48.56 43.24 -7.67
C ALA A 25 49.29 43.67 -6.35
N GLY A 26 50.51 43.10 -6.13
CA GLY A 26 51.50 43.48 -5.10
C GLY A 26 52.56 42.40 -4.77
N LEU A 27 53.86 42.74 -4.66
CA LEU A 27 54.98 41.77 -4.50
C LEU A 27 56.18 42.35 -3.69
N ALA A 28 56.70 41.64 -2.66
CA ALA A 28 58.04 41.88 -2.06
C ALA A 28 58.51 40.71 -1.15
N ARG A 29 59.77 40.73 -0.67
CA ARG A 29 60.44 39.63 0.07
C ARG A 29 61.17 40.09 1.35
N ARG A 30 61.21 39.18 2.34
CA ARG A 30 62.25 38.93 3.38
C ARG A 30 62.73 40.07 4.30
N GLY A 31 62.77 39.78 5.61
CA GLY A 31 63.64 40.48 6.57
C GLY A 31 63.46 40.03 8.02
N GLN A 32 64.24 39.04 8.49
CA GLN A 32 64.31 38.65 9.91
C GLN A 32 65.59 37.84 10.23
N PRO A 33 66.45 38.35 11.13
CA PRO A 33 67.18 37.51 12.10
C PRO A 33 67.17 38.16 13.52
N SER A 34 66.77 37.44 14.59
CA SER A 34 67.64 36.65 15.50
C SER A 34 68.27 37.48 16.63
N ALA A 35 68.37 37.02 17.89
CA ALA A 35 67.78 35.85 18.57
C ALA A 35 67.88 36.00 20.11
N SER A 36 67.29 35.07 20.86
CA SER A 36 67.56 34.82 22.29
C SER A 36 67.48 33.32 22.58
N PRO A 37 68.14 32.81 23.65
CA PRO A 37 68.26 31.37 23.89
C PRO A 37 66.91 30.71 24.24
N PRO A 38 66.73 29.41 23.93
CA PRO A 38 65.43 28.76 24.00
C PRO A 38 65.00 28.40 25.43
N PRO A 39 63.69 28.47 25.76
CA PRO A 39 63.15 27.88 26.97
C PRO A 39 63.15 26.34 26.89
N SER A 40 63.10 25.67 28.04
CA SER A 40 62.97 24.20 28.13
C SER A 40 61.76 23.68 27.35
N PRO A 41 61.88 22.53 26.65
CA PRO A 41 60.81 22.04 25.79
C PRO A 41 59.58 21.63 26.59
N VAL A 42 58.45 22.29 26.30
CA VAL A 42 57.13 21.80 26.72
C VAL A 42 56.80 20.50 25.99
N PRO A 43 56.12 19.53 26.63
CA PRO A 43 55.76 18.27 25.98
C PRO A 43 54.78 18.52 24.82
N ILE A 44 55.14 18.05 23.63
CA ILE A 44 54.32 18.20 22.43
C ILE A 44 53.12 17.27 22.53
N VAL A 45 51.93 17.82 22.77
CA VAL A 45 50.66 17.09 22.65
C VAL A 45 50.38 16.86 21.16
N LEU A 46 50.61 15.62 20.71
CA LEU A 46 50.30 15.20 19.34
C LEU A 46 48.79 15.35 19.09
N GLN A 47 48.42 16.31 18.24
CA GLN A 47 47.04 16.50 17.82
C GLN A 47 46.58 15.28 17.03
N THR A 48 45.67 14.49 17.62
CA THR A 48 45.07 13.33 16.95
C THR A 48 44.14 13.83 15.86
N ALA A 49 44.44 13.49 14.60
CA ALA A 49 43.58 13.84 13.48
C ALA A 49 42.20 13.18 13.63
N THR A 50 41.14 13.97 13.64
CA THR A 50 39.76 13.45 13.76
C THR A 50 39.45 12.50 12.59
N PRO A 51 39.05 11.24 12.84
CA PRO A 51 38.76 10.30 11.78
C PRO A 51 37.55 10.77 10.97
N ARG A 52 37.70 10.85 9.64
CA ARG A 52 36.60 11.17 8.74
C ARG A 52 35.66 9.95 8.65
N PRO A 53 34.35 10.07 8.93
CA PRO A 53 33.43 8.95 8.83
C PRO A 53 33.34 8.48 7.37
N SER A 54 33.43 7.16 7.17
CA SER A 54 33.16 6.51 5.89
C SER A 54 31.64 6.26 5.77
N PRO A 55 31.01 6.44 4.60
CA PRO A 55 29.59 6.17 4.44
C PRO A 55 29.29 4.67 4.57
N THR A 56 28.33 4.33 5.43
CA THR A 56 27.80 2.96 5.53
C THR A 56 27.12 2.57 4.20
N PRO A 57 27.39 1.37 3.63
CA PRO A 57 26.66 0.90 2.46
C PRO A 57 25.17 0.70 2.77
N LEU A 58 24.31 0.98 1.81
CA LEU A 58 22.87 0.74 1.91
C LEU A 58 22.63 -0.79 2.07
N PRO A 59 21.78 -1.24 3.02
CA PRO A 59 21.48 -2.66 3.17
C PRO A 59 20.80 -3.21 1.91
N THR A 60 21.20 -4.41 1.50
CA THR A 60 20.52 -5.17 0.43
C THR A 60 19.06 -5.40 0.83
N PRO A 61 18.07 -5.17 -0.06
CA PRO A 61 16.68 -5.48 0.25
C PRO A 61 16.51 -6.99 0.52
N PRO A 62 15.72 -7.38 1.54
CA PRO A 62 15.55 -8.79 1.88
C PRO A 62 14.82 -9.54 0.75
N PRO A 63 15.18 -10.80 0.47
CA PRO A 63 14.46 -11.62 -0.51
C PRO A 63 13.03 -11.85 -0.03
N VAL A 64 12.05 -11.34 -0.79
CA VAL A 64 10.63 -11.53 -0.49
C VAL A 64 10.20 -12.95 -0.86
N GLY A 65 10.13 -13.82 0.15
CA GLY A 65 9.58 -15.17 0.00
C GLY A 65 8.07 -15.12 -0.22
N TYR A 66 7.62 -15.29 -1.45
CA TYR A 66 6.25 -15.66 -1.78
C TYR A 66 6.18 -17.16 -2.06
N THR A 67 5.17 -17.84 -1.53
CA THR A 67 4.85 -19.22 -1.91
C THR A 67 4.02 -19.16 -3.19
N PRO A 68 4.48 -19.72 -4.33
CA PRO A 68 3.65 -19.84 -5.52
C PRO A 68 2.46 -20.76 -5.22
N VAL A 69 1.28 -20.42 -5.72
CA VAL A 69 0.17 -21.38 -5.80
C VAL A 69 0.61 -22.50 -6.76
N PRO A 70 0.44 -23.80 -6.43
CA PRO A 70 0.80 -24.88 -7.32
C PRO A 70 0.08 -24.74 -8.68
N PRO A 71 0.77 -24.97 -9.81
CA PRO A 71 0.18 -24.77 -11.15
C PRO A 71 -0.98 -25.74 -11.42
N ASP A 72 -1.03 -26.86 -10.69
CA ASP A 72 -2.04 -27.91 -10.82
C ASP A 72 -3.32 -27.62 -10.01
N THR A 73 -3.30 -26.64 -9.08
CA THR A 73 -4.46 -26.24 -8.27
C THR A 73 -5.42 -25.37 -9.08
N VAL A 74 -6.34 -26.01 -9.79
CA VAL A 74 -7.42 -25.32 -10.52
C VAL A 74 -8.54 -24.92 -9.55
N PRO A 75 -8.79 -23.62 -9.31
CA PRO A 75 -9.81 -23.20 -8.35
C PRO A 75 -11.21 -23.57 -8.82
N ALA A 76 -12.05 -24.03 -7.87
CA ALA A 76 -13.47 -24.21 -8.12
C ALA A 76 -14.18 -22.87 -8.36
N LEU A 77 -15.19 -22.87 -9.22
CA LEU A 77 -15.91 -21.68 -9.67
C LEU A 77 -17.40 -21.78 -9.35
N VAL A 78 -17.98 -20.71 -8.81
CA VAL A 78 -19.44 -20.58 -8.67
C VAL A 78 -20.01 -20.17 -10.03
N ILE A 79 -20.55 -21.14 -10.77
CA ILE A 79 -21.04 -20.99 -12.15
C ILE A 79 -22.47 -20.47 -12.24
N GLN A 80 -23.28 -20.61 -11.17
CA GLN A 80 -24.64 -20.09 -11.09
C GLN A 80 -24.96 -19.66 -9.67
N ARG A 81 -25.78 -18.60 -9.54
CA ARG A 81 -26.25 -18.05 -8.26
C ARG A 81 -27.74 -17.74 -8.40
N SER A 82 -28.54 -18.13 -7.42
CA SER A 82 -29.95 -17.75 -7.35
C SER A 82 -30.26 -17.17 -5.96
N PRO A 83 -30.80 -15.95 -5.86
CA PRO A 83 -31.01 -14.99 -6.95
C PRO A 83 -29.66 -14.48 -7.50
N GLU A 84 -29.69 -13.86 -8.67
CA GLU A 84 -28.52 -13.23 -9.27
C GLU A 84 -28.04 -12.02 -8.44
N ALA A 85 -26.76 -11.67 -8.56
CA ALA A 85 -26.17 -10.58 -7.79
C ALA A 85 -26.91 -9.24 -8.02
N GLY A 86 -27.30 -8.57 -6.93
CA GLY A 86 -28.07 -7.32 -6.97
C GLY A 86 -29.57 -7.49 -7.28
N ARG A 87 -30.11 -8.72 -7.28
CA ARG A 87 -31.56 -8.97 -7.34
C ARG A 87 -32.16 -9.07 -5.94
N GLU A 88 -33.46 -8.79 -5.86
CA GLU A 88 -34.24 -8.91 -4.62
C GLU A 88 -34.44 -10.37 -4.20
N LEU A 89 -34.44 -10.61 -2.90
CA LEU A 89 -34.73 -11.91 -2.27
C LEU A 89 -35.96 -11.75 -1.35
N PRO A 90 -36.92 -12.70 -1.34
CA PRO A 90 -37.96 -12.76 -0.31
C PRO A 90 -37.37 -12.87 1.10
N LEU A 91 -38.08 -12.39 2.12
CA LEU A 91 -37.51 -12.27 3.47
C LEU A 91 -37.13 -13.61 4.12
N ASP A 92 -37.79 -14.71 3.75
CA ASP A 92 -37.44 -16.10 4.13
C ASP A 92 -36.89 -16.92 2.94
N GLY A 93 -36.49 -16.22 1.87
CA GLY A 93 -36.04 -16.77 0.61
C GLY A 93 -34.76 -17.60 0.74
N THR A 94 -34.61 -18.57 -0.16
CA THR A 94 -33.43 -19.45 -0.21
C THR A 94 -32.45 -18.93 -1.25
N ILE A 95 -31.17 -18.85 -0.87
CA ILE A 95 -30.06 -18.59 -1.78
C ILE A 95 -29.50 -19.94 -2.24
N GLU A 96 -29.17 -20.08 -3.52
CA GLU A 96 -28.55 -21.26 -4.11
C GLU A 96 -27.26 -20.89 -4.84
N LEU A 97 -26.22 -21.71 -4.65
CA LEU A 97 -24.92 -21.60 -5.31
C LEU A 97 -24.61 -22.93 -6.00
N VAL A 98 -24.26 -22.87 -7.29
CA VAL A 98 -23.83 -24.05 -8.06
C VAL A 98 -22.36 -23.92 -8.45
N PHE A 99 -21.58 -24.95 -8.16
CA PHE A 99 -20.15 -25.04 -8.44
C PHE A 99 -19.85 -25.79 -9.76
N ASP A 100 -18.71 -25.49 -10.39
CA ASP A 100 -18.22 -26.17 -11.60
C ASP A 100 -17.85 -27.65 -11.38
N ARG A 101 -17.49 -27.99 -10.14
CA ARG A 101 -17.06 -29.32 -9.69
C ARG A 101 -17.56 -29.65 -8.28
N PRO A 102 -17.47 -30.90 -7.82
CA PRO A 102 -17.79 -31.28 -6.45
C PRO A 102 -16.91 -30.53 -5.42
N MET A 103 -17.52 -30.04 -4.34
CA MET A 103 -16.84 -29.34 -3.25
C MET A 103 -16.69 -30.22 -2.00
N ASP A 104 -15.80 -29.83 -1.07
CA ASP A 104 -15.84 -30.29 0.32
C ASP A 104 -16.85 -29.44 1.11
N PRO A 105 -17.97 -30.03 1.60
CA PRO A 105 -18.98 -29.32 2.39
C PRO A 105 -18.42 -28.54 3.58
N GLN A 106 -17.51 -29.14 4.35
CA GLN A 106 -17.04 -28.56 5.61
C GLN A 106 -16.18 -27.33 5.33
N THR A 107 -15.36 -27.35 4.28
CA THR A 107 -14.54 -26.19 3.91
C THR A 107 -15.39 -25.03 3.39
N VAL A 108 -16.41 -25.31 2.57
CA VAL A 108 -17.32 -24.28 2.02
C VAL A 108 -18.16 -23.64 3.13
N GLU A 109 -18.75 -24.45 4.01
CA GLU A 109 -19.53 -23.96 5.15
C GLU A 109 -18.65 -23.15 6.12
N ALA A 110 -17.42 -23.59 6.38
CA ALA A 110 -16.45 -22.84 7.18
C ALA A 110 -15.93 -21.56 6.48
N ALA A 111 -15.99 -21.47 5.15
CA ALA A 111 -15.49 -20.35 4.35
C ALA A 111 -16.54 -19.29 3.96
N LEU A 112 -17.83 -19.58 4.15
CA LEU A 112 -18.96 -18.74 3.78
C LEU A 112 -19.31 -17.71 4.88
N ARG A 113 -19.49 -16.44 4.52
CA ARG A 113 -19.85 -15.34 5.45
C ARG A 113 -20.94 -14.45 4.87
N PHE A 114 -21.71 -13.82 5.74
CA PHE A 114 -22.73 -12.82 5.42
C PHE A 114 -22.41 -11.49 6.11
N TYR A 115 -22.61 -10.38 5.38
CA TYR A 115 -22.47 -9.03 5.91
C TYR A 115 -23.73 -8.21 5.55
N PRO A 116 -24.52 -7.72 6.53
CA PRO A 116 -24.44 -8.05 7.96
C PRO A 116 -24.68 -9.55 8.22
N PRO A 117 -24.27 -10.09 9.40
CA PRO A 117 -24.43 -11.51 9.71
C PRO A 117 -25.89 -11.98 9.65
N VAL A 118 -26.09 -13.17 9.08
CA VAL A 118 -27.39 -13.84 8.96
C VAL A 118 -27.27 -15.28 9.45
N GLU A 119 -28.01 -15.62 10.50
CA GLU A 119 -28.14 -17.00 10.98
C GLU A 119 -29.08 -17.80 10.07
N GLY A 120 -28.72 -19.04 9.74
CA GLY A 120 -29.50 -19.86 8.82
C GLY A 120 -29.07 -21.32 8.75
N THR A 121 -29.73 -22.09 7.89
CA THR A 121 -29.40 -23.49 7.62
C THR A 121 -28.78 -23.63 6.25
N LEU A 122 -27.58 -24.22 6.19
CA LEU A 122 -26.93 -24.66 4.96
C LEU A 122 -27.36 -26.11 4.65
N ARG A 123 -27.67 -26.40 3.38
CA ARG A 123 -28.07 -27.72 2.89
C ARG A 123 -27.52 -27.97 1.49
N TRP A 124 -26.74 -29.03 1.35
CA TRP A 124 -26.35 -29.56 0.05
C TRP A 124 -27.49 -30.35 -0.58
N VAL A 125 -27.80 -30.05 -1.84
CA VAL A 125 -28.76 -30.81 -2.66
C VAL A 125 -28.05 -31.98 -3.33
N ASP A 126 -26.81 -31.74 -3.75
CA ASP A 126 -25.83 -32.69 -4.28
C ASP A 126 -24.41 -32.15 -3.94
N ARG A 127 -23.32 -32.73 -4.44
CA ARG A 127 -21.94 -32.27 -4.09
C ARG A 127 -21.52 -30.94 -4.73
N ARG A 128 -22.33 -30.37 -5.62
CA ARG A 128 -22.09 -29.14 -6.40
C ARG A 128 -23.11 -28.03 -6.13
N THR A 129 -24.21 -28.33 -5.43
CA THR A 129 -25.34 -27.41 -5.26
C THR A 129 -25.60 -27.17 -3.78
N LEU A 130 -25.27 -25.98 -3.31
CA LEU A 130 -25.46 -25.54 -1.93
C LEU A 130 -26.65 -24.57 -1.82
N ARG A 131 -27.56 -24.84 -0.89
CA ARG A 131 -28.65 -23.93 -0.51
C ARG A 131 -28.45 -23.36 0.89
N PHE A 132 -28.69 -22.07 1.04
CA PHE A 132 -28.79 -21.36 2.33
C PHE A 132 -30.22 -20.85 2.51
N ARG A 133 -30.84 -21.13 3.65
CA ARG A 133 -32.09 -20.46 4.06
C ARG A 133 -31.89 -19.74 5.40
N PRO A 134 -32.23 -18.45 5.51
CA PRO A 134 -32.26 -17.74 6.79
C PRO A 134 -33.13 -18.46 7.82
N SER A 135 -32.70 -18.44 9.08
CA SER A 135 -33.45 -18.98 10.23
C SER A 135 -34.51 -18.01 10.75
N THR A 136 -34.29 -16.72 10.54
CA THR A 136 -35.20 -15.62 10.82
C THR A 136 -35.43 -14.80 9.54
N PRO A 137 -36.58 -14.11 9.38
CA PRO A 137 -36.81 -13.26 8.22
C PRO A 137 -35.82 -12.10 8.13
N LEU A 138 -35.29 -11.87 6.93
CA LEU A 138 -34.37 -10.77 6.62
C LEU A 138 -35.04 -9.39 6.79
N GLN A 139 -34.22 -8.36 6.99
CA GLN A 139 -34.69 -6.98 7.09
C GLN A 139 -35.13 -6.44 5.71
N ARG A 140 -36.30 -5.81 5.66
CA ARG A 140 -36.84 -5.20 4.43
C ARG A 140 -35.96 -4.04 3.97
N GLY A 141 -35.57 -4.06 2.69
CA GLY A 141 -34.77 -2.98 2.08
C GLY A 141 -33.30 -2.95 2.52
N ALA A 142 -32.82 -3.94 3.27
CA ALA A 142 -31.41 -4.10 3.58
C ALA A 142 -30.66 -4.81 2.43
N VAL A 143 -29.40 -4.44 2.24
CA VAL A 143 -28.45 -5.13 1.35
C VAL A 143 -27.66 -6.14 2.19
N TYR A 144 -27.42 -7.33 1.62
CA TYR A 144 -26.66 -8.41 2.25
C TYR A 144 -25.60 -8.93 1.28
N ASP A 145 -24.33 -8.82 1.66
CA ASP A 145 -23.21 -9.40 0.92
C ASP A 145 -22.96 -10.83 1.39
N LEU A 146 -23.08 -11.79 0.47
CA LEU A 146 -22.63 -13.18 0.65
C LEU A 146 -21.20 -13.28 0.11
N VAL A 147 -20.26 -13.63 1.00
CA VAL A 147 -18.84 -13.78 0.67
C VAL A 147 -18.42 -15.23 0.87
N LEU A 148 -17.92 -15.87 -0.19
CA LEU A 148 -17.24 -17.16 -0.11
C LEU A 148 -15.73 -16.93 -0.23
N THR A 149 -14.96 -17.33 0.78
CA THR A 149 -13.51 -17.09 0.82
C THR A 149 -12.71 -18.23 0.18
N GLN A 150 -11.45 -17.96 -0.18
CA GLN A 150 -10.50 -18.94 -0.74
C GLN A 150 -10.15 -20.12 0.19
N ALA A 151 -10.73 -20.19 1.39
CA ALA A 151 -10.66 -21.36 2.26
C ALA A 151 -11.62 -22.48 1.81
N ALA A 152 -12.60 -22.18 0.95
CA ALA A 152 -13.46 -23.17 0.31
C ALA A 152 -12.67 -24.00 -0.71
N ARG A 153 -12.71 -25.33 -0.59
CA ARG A 153 -11.96 -26.26 -1.44
C ARG A 153 -12.85 -27.18 -2.24
N ALA A 154 -12.33 -27.59 -3.38
CA ALA A 154 -12.93 -28.65 -4.17
C ALA A 154 -12.73 -30.01 -3.47
N ALA A 155 -13.53 -31.01 -3.84
CA ALA A 155 -13.37 -32.36 -3.30
C ALA A 155 -12.12 -33.10 -3.85
N ASP A 156 -11.51 -32.55 -4.90
CA ASP A 156 -10.31 -33.04 -5.59
C ASP A 156 -9.00 -32.29 -5.24
N GLY A 157 -9.06 -31.12 -4.59
CA GLY A 157 -7.90 -30.38 -4.05
C GLY A 157 -7.94 -28.87 -4.21
#